data_AF-A0A7S8E5M3-F1
#
_entry.id   AF-A0A7S8E5M3-F1
#
_cell.length_a   1.000
_cell.length_b   1.000
_cell.length_c   1.000
_cell.angle_alpha   90.00
_cell.angle_beta   90.00
_cell.angle_gamma   90.00
#
_symmetry.space_group_name_H-M   'P 1'
#
loop_
_entity.id
_entity.type
_entity.pdbx_description
1 polymer ?
#
loop_
_entity_poly.entity_id
_entity_poly.type
_entity_poly.pdbx_seq_one_letter_code
_entity_poly.pdbx_strand_id
1 'polypeptide(L)'
;MARSRNTNRNRKSRQEARVERFTWFAMVVIFILISLDERLTYPGYWVPIAISAILFISGFIQYQNGWRISPLTWIVGAVLLVVGGLTWYFAQPEIGVSIQFFDPILISLIATVVVIVYGIISNES
;
A
#
# COMPACT_ATOMS: atom_id res chain seq x y z
N MET A 1 35.34 -31.80 -15.52
CA MET A 1 33.85 -31.72 -15.47
C MET A 1 33.46 -30.54 -14.60
N ALA A 2 33.23 -29.36 -15.18
CA ALA A 2 32.80 -28.18 -14.45
C ALA A 2 31.26 -28.17 -14.38
N ARG A 3 30.70 -28.31 -13.17
CA ARG A 3 29.25 -28.15 -12.92
C ARG A 3 28.87 -26.69 -13.17
N SER A 4 28.14 -26.44 -14.25
CA SER A 4 27.37 -25.22 -14.47
C SER A 4 26.48 -24.96 -13.25
N ARG A 5 26.90 -24.04 -12.37
CA ARG A 5 26.11 -23.58 -11.23
C ARG A 5 25.09 -22.55 -11.73
N ASN A 6 23.95 -23.09 -12.17
CA ASN A 6 22.61 -22.60 -11.85
C ASN A 6 22.45 -21.07 -11.76
N THR A 7 22.16 -20.43 -12.89
CA THR A 7 21.82 -19.00 -13.03
C THR A 7 20.40 -18.64 -12.55
N ASN A 8 19.75 -19.45 -11.71
CA ASN A 8 18.40 -19.20 -11.21
C ASN A 8 18.38 -18.55 -9.81
N ARG A 9 19.06 -17.40 -9.63
CA ARG A 9 18.99 -16.63 -8.37
C ARG A 9 17.94 -15.50 -8.36
N ASN A 10 17.36 -15.14 -9.51
CA ASN A 10 16.41 -14.00 -9.61
C ASN A 10 15.04 -14.35 -10.22
N ARG A 11 14.62 -15.62 -10.27
CA ARG A 11 13.25 -15.94 -10.72
C ARG A 11 12.28 -15.91 -9.55
N LYS A 12 11.64 -14.75 -9.38
CA LYS A 12 10.47 -14.54 -8.51
C LYS A 12 9.48 -15.69 -8.70
N SER A 13 8.99 -16.27 -7.61
CA SER A 13 8.03 -17.37 -7.71
C SER A 13 6.74 -16.86 -8.36
N ARG A 14 6.09 -17.68 -9.19
CA ARG A 14 4.77 -17.33 -9.77
C ARG A 14 3.75 -16.96 -8.70
N GLN A 15 3.87 -17.56 -7.51
CA GLN A 15 3.00 -17.27 -6.36
C GLN A 15 3.29 -15.89 -5.76
N GLU A 16 4.56 -15.53 -5.65
CA GLU A 16 5.01 -14.23 -5.14
C GLU A 16 4.55 -13.08 -6.04
N ALA A 17 4.75 -13.23 -7.36
CA ALA A 17 4.27 -12.25 -8.35
C ALA A 17 2.73 -12.14 -8.37
N ARG A 18 2.00 -13.22 -8.02
CA ARG A 18 0.54 -13.20 -7.93
C ARG A 18 0.08 -12.38 -6.72
N VAL A 19 0.68 -12.58 -5.55
CA VAL A 19 0.32 -11.83 -4.33
C VAL A 19 0.61 -10.35 -4.51
N GLU A 20 1.74 -9.99 -5.08
CA GLU A 20 2.08 -8.60 -5.37
C GLU A 20 1.06 -7.91 -6.30
N ARG A 21 0.70 -8.55 -7.41
CA ARG A 21 -0.33 -8.03 -8.34
C ARG A 21 -1.69 -7.93 -7.68
N PHE A 22 -2.03 -8.88 -6.80
CA PHE A 22 -3.28 -8.83 -6.05
C PHE A 22 -3.31 -7.66 -5.07
N THR A 23 -2.20 -7.38 -4.38
CA THR A 23 -2.05 -6.20 -3.51
C THR A 23 -2.21 -4.91 -4.31
N TRP A 24 -1.56 -4.80 -5.47
CA TRP A 24 -1.73 -3.64 -6.36
C TRP A 24 -3.17 -3.48 -6.83
N PHE A 25 -3.78 -4.57 -7.27
CA PHE A 25 -5.18 -4.59 -7.68
C PHE A 25 -6.11 -4.16 -6.55
N ALA A 26 -5.92 -4.68 -5.33
CA ALA A 26 -6.72 -4.33 -4.17
C ALA A 26 -6.62 -2.84 -3.82
N MET A 27 -5.43 -2.24 -3.87
CA MET A 27 -5.26 -0.80 -3.65
C MET A 27 -6.02 0.03 -4.69
N VAL A 28 -5.94 -0.33 -5.98
CA VAL A 28 -6.65 0.37 -7.06
C VAL A 28 -8.16 0.20 -6.93
N VAL A 29 -8.64 -0.99 -6.58
CA VAL A 29 -10.06 -1.27 -6.37
C VAL A 29 -10.62 -0.40 -5.24
N ILE A 30 -9.89 -0.19 -4.15
CA ILE A 30 -10.32 0.72 -3.09
C ILE A 30 -10.56 2.12 -3.64
N PHE A 31 -9.64 2.66 -4.44
CA PHE A 31 -9.82 3.98 -5.07
C PHE A 31 -11.03 4.02 -6.00
N ILE A 32 -11.26 2.98 -6.80
CA ILE A 32 -12.43 2.90 -7.68
C ILE A 32 -13.71 2.90 -6.85
N LEU A 33 -13.80 2.07 -5.80
CA LEU A 33 -14.97 1.99 -4.94
C LEU A 33 -15.28 3.33 -4.25
N ILE A 34 -14.25 4.05 -3.82
CA ILE A 34 -14.41 5.40 -3.24
C ILE A 34 -14.84 6.42 -4.29
N SER A 35 -14.32 6.33 -5.52
CA SER A 35 -14.60 7.29 -6.60
C SER A 35 -16.00 7.12 -7.20
N LEU A 36 -16.57 5.91 -7.11
CA LEU A 36 -17.88 5.60 -7.68
C LEU A 36 -19.05 6.10 -6.83
N ASP A 37 -18.80 6.47 -5.58
CA ASP A 37 -19.86 6.90 -4.68
C ASP A 37 -19.65 8.33 -4.20
N GLU A 38 -20.11 9.28 -5.02
CA GLU A 38 -20.18 10.71 -4.69
C GLU A 38 -21.11 11.00 -3.50
N ARG A 39 -21.96 10.03 -3.09
CA ARG A 39 -22.93 10.18 -1.99
C ARG A 39 -22.44 9.60 -0.69
N LEU A 40 -21.53 8.63 -0.73
CA LEU A 40 -20.78 8.19 0.43
C LEU A 40 -19.75 9.26 0.74
N THR A 41 -20.16 10.25 1.53
CA THR A 41 -19.27 11.13 2.29
C THR A 41 -18.51 10.30 3.31
N TYR A 42 -17.70 9.33 2.84
CA TYR A 42 -16.81 8.61 3.71
C TYR A 42 -15.80 9.62 4.24
N PRO A 43 -15.59 9.65 5.55
CA PRO A 43 -14.56 10.48 6.12
C PRO A 43 -13.22 10.20 5.44
N GLY A 44 -12.53 11.25 4.98
CA GLY A 44 -11.31 11.09 4.15
C GLY A 44 -10.18 10.26 4.79
N TYR A 45 -10.24 10.00 6.09
CA TYR A 45 -9.31 9.11 6.80
C TYR A 45 -9.44 7.62 6.44
N TRP A 46 -10.58 7.17 5.91
CA TRP A 46 -10.79 5.74 5.61
C TRP A 46 -9.83 5.21 4.56
N VAL A 47 -9.52 6.05 3.55
CA VAL A 47 -8.66 5.69 2.42
C VAL A 47 -7.23 5.33 2.86
N PRO A 48 -6.50 6.21 3.57
CA PRO A 48 -5.16 5.88 4.05
C PRO A 48 -5.16 4.69 5.02
N ILE A 49 -6.17 4.55 5.88
CA ILE A 49 -6.28 3.40 6.80
C ILE A 49 -6.44 2.09 6.03
N ALA A 50 -7.33 2.05 5.04
CA ALA A 50 -7.60 0.83 4.29
C ALA A 50 -6.39 0.40 3.44
N ILE A 51 -5.71 1.35 2.79
CA ILE A 51 -4.48 1.06 2.04
C ILE A 51 -3.36 0.62 2.98
N SER A 52 -3.20 1.28 4.12
CA SER A 52 -2.25 0.87 5.15
C SER A 52 -2.49 -0.57 5.59
N ALA A 53 -3.75 -0.94 5.88
CA ALA A 53 -4.12 -2.29 6.25
C ALA A 53 -3.77 -3.30 5.14
N ILE A 54 -4.07 -2.99 3.87
CA ILE A 54 -3.68 -3.84 2.72
C ILE A 54 -2.16 -4.03 2.66
N LEU A 55 -1.38 -2.96 2.79
CA LEU A 55 0.08 -3.02 2.73
C LEU A 55 0.65 -3.88 3.86
N PHE A 56 0.14 -3.74 5.08
CA PHE A 56 0.57 -4.54 6.22
C PHE A 56 0.15 -6.01 6.10
N ILE A 57 -1.09 -6.29 5.73
CA ILE A 57 -1.57 -7.67 5.51
C ILE A 57 -0.75 -8.34 4.41
N SER A 58 -0.54 -7.65 3.28
CA SER A 58 0.29 -8.15 2.18
C SER A 58 1.73 -8.38 2.63
N GLY A 59 2.35 -7.41 3.30
CA GLY A 59 3.70 -7.53 3.83
C GLY A 59 3.84 -8.71 4.79
N PHE A 60 2.88 -8.91 5.68
CA PHE A 60 2.87 -10.03 6.62
C PHE A 60 2.73 -11.39 5.91
N ILE A 61 1.81 -11.51 4.95
CA ILE A 61 1.66 -12.73 4.14
C ILE A 61 2.96 -13.05 3.40
N GLN A 62 3.59 -12.07 2.77
CA GLN A 62 4.85 -12.28 2.07
C GLN A 62 5.98 -12.69 3.04
N TYR A 63 5.97 -12.14 4.26
CA TYR A 63 7.00 -12.40 5.29
C TYR A 63 6.91 -13.84 5.78
N GLN A 64 5.69 -14.30 6.08
CA GLN A 64 5.42 -15.69 6.49
C GLN A 64 5.86 -16.71 5.42
N ASN A 65 5.72 -16.35 4.13
CA ASN A 65 6.13 -17.20 3.02
C ASN A 65 7.63 -17.10 2.69
N GLY A 66 8.40 -16.30 3.43
CA GLY A 66 9.85 -16.10 3.22
C GLY A 66 10.18 -15.33 1.94
N TRP A 67 9.23 -14.59 1.36
CA TRP A 67 9.44 -13.78 0.18
C TRP A 67 10.07 -12.44 0.53
N ARG A 68 10.81 -11.86 -0.43
CA ARG A 68 11.45 -10.55 -0.25
C ARG A 68 10.39 -9.46 -0.33
N ILE A 69 10.25 -8.71 0.77
CA ILE A 69 9.38 -7.54 0.83
C ILE A 69 10.26 -6.30 0.77
N SER A 70 9.85 -5.34 -0.06
CA SER A 70 10.51 -4.03 -0.04
C SER A 70 10.26 -3.34 1.30
N PRO A 71 11.31 -2.85 2.00
CA PRO A 71 11.16 -2.01 3.19
C PRO A 71 10.24 -0.80 2.95
N LEU A 72 10.17 -0.30 1.71
CA LEU A 72 9.29 0.79 1.31
C LEU A 72 7.81 0.46 1.60
N THR A 73 7.39 -0.79 1.43
CA THR A 73 6.00 -1.23 1.68
C THR A 73 5.60 -0.96 3.13
N TRP A 74 6.49 -1.26 4.07
CA TRP A 74 6.28 -1.04 5.50
C TRP A 74 6.29 0.44 5.85
N ILE A 75 7.23 1.20 5.28
CA ILE A 75 7.33 2.65 5.50
C ILE A 75 6.06 3.34 5.00
N VAL A 76 5.62 3.05 3.78
CA VAL A 76 4.41 3.64 3.20
C VAL A 76 3.18 3.22 4.00
N GLY A 77 3.07 1.95 4.39
CA GLY A 77 1.98 1.47 5.25
C GLY A 77 1.93 2.21 6.58
N ALA A 78 3.07 2.44 7.23
CA ALA A 78 3.16 3.17 8.50
C ALA A 78 2.81 4.65 8.34
N VAL A 79 3.32 5.31 7.29
CA VAL A 79 3.00 6.71 7.00
C VAL A 79 1.51 6.88 6.78
N LEU A 80 0.88 6.01 5.98
CA LEU A 80 -0.56 6.06 5.73
C LEU A 80 -1.37 5.78 7.00
N LEU A 81 -0.92 4.87 7.87
CA LEU A 81 -1.58 4.63 9.16
C LEU A 81 -1.56 5.89 10.03
N VAL A 82 -0.42 6.56 10.11
CA VAL A 82 -0.26 7.81 10.87
C VAL A 82 -1.12 8.91 10.27
N VAL A 83 -1.09 9.10 8.94
CA VAL A 83 -1.92 10.11 8.26
C VAL A 83 -3.40 9.85 8.51
N GLY A 84 -3.87 8.62 8.28
CA GLY A 84 -5.26 8.25 8.52
C GLY A 84 -5.67 8.39 9.99
N GLY A 85 -4.81 7.98 10.92
CA GLY A 85 -5.05 8.11 12.35
C GLY A 85 -5.12 9.56 12.82
N LEU A 86 -4.22 10.42 12.34
CA LEU A 86 -4.26 11.86 12.64
C LEU A 86 -5.51 12.49 12.04
N THR A 87 -5.83 12.23 10.77
CA THR A 87 -7.06 12.75 10.16
C THR A 87 -8.30 12.29 10.92
N TRP A 88 -8.36 11.03 11.35
CA TRP A 88 -9.46 10.52 12.17
C TRP A 88 -9.56 11.24 13.52
N TYR A 89 -8.42 11.43 14.19
CA TYR A 89 -8.35 12.14 15.46
C TYR A 89 -8.84 13.59 15.33
N PHE A 90 -8.36 14.34 14.33
CA PHE A 90 -8.76 15.74 14.13
C PHE A 90 -10.16 15.92 13.51
N ALA A 91 -10.74 14.87 12.92
CA ALA A 91 -12.11 14.89 12.42
C ALA A 91 -13.16 14.84 13.54
N GLN A 92 -12.75 14.59 14.79
CA GLN A 92 -13.68 14.55 15.92
C GLN A 92 -14.21 15.97 16.24
N PRO A 93 -15.53 16.12 16.45
CA PRO A 93 -16.16 17.43 16.64
C PRO A 93 -15.66 18.20 17.87
N GLU A 94 -15.08 17.49 18.85
CA GLU A 94 -14.56 18.06 20.09
C GLU A 94 -13.19 18.76 19.92
N ILE A 95 -12.45 18.43 18.86
CA ILE A 95 -11.04 18.81 18.73
C ILE A 95 -10.86 20.17 18.04
N GLY A 96 -11.87 20.69 17.34
CA GLY A 96 -11.93 22.09 16.87
C GLY A 96 -10.81 22.55 15.92
N VAL A 97 -9.91 21.65 15.50
CA VAL A 97 -8.76 21.93 14.64
C VAL A 97 -8.99 21.31 13.25
N SER A 98 -9.22 22.16 12.25
CA SER A 98 -9.33 21.73 10.85
C SER A 98 -7.95 21.70 10.19
N ILE A 99 -7.44 20.52 9.85
CA ILE A 99 -6.19 20.38 9.09
C ILE A 99 -6.52 20.42 7.59
N GLN A 100 -6.70 21.63 7.04
CA GLN A 100 -7.05 21.82 5.62
C GLN A 100 -5.87 21.59 4.66
N PHE A 101 -4.63 21.61 5.14
CA PHE A 101 -3.43 21.54 4.28
C PHE A 101 -3.04 20.13 3.82
N PHE A 102 -3.62 19.08 4.42
CA PHE A 102 -3.29 17.69 4.11
C PHE A 102 -4.54 16.96 3.64
N ASP A 103 -4.75 16.89 2.32
CA ASP A 103 -5.78 16.01 1.74
C ASP A 103 -5.33 14.54 1.88
N PRO A 104 -5.95 13.74 2.77
CA PRO A 104 -5.53 12.37 3.04
C PRO A 104 -5.75 11.44 1.82
N ILE A 105 -6.71 11.77 0.96
CA ILE A 105 -7.01 11.00 -0.25
C ILE A 105 -5.88 11.19 -1.26
N LEU A 106 -5.45 12.44 -1.48
CA LEU A 106 -4.33 12.75 -2.37
C LEU A 106 -3.03 12.08 -1.90
N ILE A 107 -2.74 12.13 -0.60
CA ILE A 107 -1.55 11.47 -0.01
C ILE A 107 -1.62 9.96 -0.25
N SER A 108 -2.78 9.36 -0.05
CA SER A 108 -3.01 7.93 -0.29
C SER A 108 -2.79 7.54 -1.75
N LEU A 109 -3.20 8.41 -2.68
CA LEU A 109 -3.04 8.17 -4.11
C LEU A 109 -1.57 8.21 -4.51
N ILE A 110 -0.85 9.24 -4.06
CA ILE A 110 0.60 9.38 -4.28
C ILE A 110 1.34 8.16 -3.70
N ALA A 111 1.02 7.79 -2.47
CA ALA A 111 1.62 6.62 -1.80
C ALA A 111 1.38 5.32 -2.58
N THR A 112 0.16 5.10 -3.09
CA THR A 112 -0.20 3.94 -3.89
C THR A 112 0.61 3.89 -5.19
N VAL A 113 0.70 5.02 -5.90
CA VAL A 113 1.52 5.13 -7.12
C VAL A 113 2.99 4.84 -6.82
N VAL A 114 3.55 5.40 -5.76
CA VAL A 114 4.94 5.18 -5.34
C VAL A 114 5.21 3.69 -5.09
N VAL A 115 4.33 2.99 -4.38
CA VAL A 115 4.48 1.56 -4.09
C VAL A 115 4.41 0.73 -5.37
N ILE A 116 3.48 1.03 -6.28
CA ILE A 116 3.33 0.30 -7.54
C ILE A 116 4.54 0.53 -8.43
N VAL A 117 4.95 1.78 -8.65
CA VAL A 117 6.09 2.14 -9.51
C VAL A 117 7.38 1.54 -8.96
N TYR A 118 7.62 1.67 -7.65
CA TYR A 118 8.79 1.06 -7.02
C TYR A 118 8.77 -0.47 -7.16
N GLY A 119 7.60 -1.08 -6.95
CA GLY A 119 7.40 -2.52 -7.13
C GLY A 119 7.78 -2.98 -8.53
N ILE A 120 7.31 -2.26 -9.57
CA ILE A 120 7.66 -2.53 -10.98
C ILE A 120 9.18 -2.44 -11.20
N ILE A 121 9.82 -1.34 -10.79
CA ILE A 121 11.26 -1.13 -10.99
C ILE A 121 12.08 -2.21 -10.26
N SER A 122 11.69 -2.55 -9.03
CA SER A 122 12.38 -3.56 -8.23
C SER A 122 12.19 -5.00 -8.73
N ASN A 123 11.18 -5.24 -9.57
CA ASN A 123 10.91 -6.52 -10.22
C ASN A 123 11.75 -6.75 -11.47
N GLU A 124 12.38 -5.71 -12.03
CA GLU A 124 13.15 -5.76 -13.27
C GLU A 124 14.66 -6.00 -13.04
N SER A 125 15.12 -6.09 -11.79
CA SER A 125 16.54 -6.26 -11.42
C SER A 125 16.88 -7.64 -10.82
#